data_AF-A0AAD9F429-F1
#
_entry.id   AF-A0AAD9F429-F1
#
_cell.length_a   1.000
_cell.length_b   1.000
_cell.length_c   1.000
_cell.angle_alpha   90.00
_cell.angle_beta   90.00
_cell.angle_gamma   90.00
#
_symmetry.space_group_name_H-M   'P 1'
#
loop_
_entity.id
_entity.type
_entity.pdbx_description
1 polymer ?
#
loop_
_entity_poly.entity_id
_entity_poly.type
_entity_poly.pdbx_seq_one_letter_code
_entity_poly.pdbx_strand_id
1 'polypeptide(L)'
;MMTLLPPRSLCAAVNIYCLACSCCPLNCSYVLFSNKIALLMDLLLHQLTIFVPDEDKSIFGRSVNKQVFDGLTTGLLQTIATILGSLWPPISESGQGEITRISSPDAKVKSSATDSFNTRTQDLISYVVNMGLIDKLYGCFLSIQGPVDEHPKVSAFLQQASALLHSMCRLCFFVTGRAPSIFDNKRQDPTGLTALLRSTDLVGVVHTLYCILLHSFSPESSSQSQEPYGPGVIQVALQGIRFLNNFALLDLSAFQSVLGAEGLSLAFRHIVSSLLWYCTQHSSEELLHDVIICVGYFTVNHTDNQWQIYMWEGRRDLQPAVPLTGLVSDWPSPCVFQVIVQSGRQPSVLQKLCQLPFQYFSHPRLIRVLFPSLISTCYNNSHNKVILQQEMSCVLLATFIQDCATNEKDSDNKIKHTVSQQLDYCELSNRFPRDQWDSALQFFFKKQEE
;
A
#
# COMPACT_ATOMS: atom_id res chain seq x y z
N MET A 1 -9.53 -20.22 -29.76
CA MET A 1 -9.68 -19.03 -30.64
C MET A 1 -8.50 -18.04 -30.51
N MET A 2 -7.88 -17.88 -29.33
CA MET A 2 -6.67 -17.03 -29.16
C MET A 2 -5.41 -17.51 -29.90
N THR A 3 -5.33 -18.79 -30.29
CA THR A 3 -4.16 -19.37 -30.97
C THR A 3 -4.00 -18.97 -32.43
N LEU A 4 -4.96 -18.26 -33.03
CA LEU A 4 -4.93 -17.80 -34.43
C LEU A 4 -4.51 -16.33 -34.60
N LEU A 5 -4.43 -15.56 -33.50
CA LEU A 5 -4.10 -14.13 -33.56
C LEU A 5 -2.64 -13.89 -33.17
N PRO A 6 -1.86 -13.14 -33.97
CA PRO A 6 -0.49 -12.80 -33.61
C PRO A 6 -0.41 -12.06 -32.26
N PRO A 7 0.55 -12.42 -31.37
CA PRO A 7 0.69 -11.77 -30.07
C PRO A 7 0.81 -10.23 -30.14
N ARG A 8 1.48 -9.70 -31.17
CA ARG A 8 1.59 -8.25 -31.39
C ARG A 8 0.23 -7.58 -31.64
N SER A 9 -0.67 -8.24 -32.37
CA SER A 9 -2.02 -7.74 -32.62
C SER A 9 -2.85 -7.73 -31.34
N LEU A 10 -2.69 -8.74 -30.49
CA LEU A 10 -3.32 -8.78 -29.17
C LEU A 10 -2.80 -7.66 -28.26
N CYS A 11 -1.47 -7.46 -28.18
CA CYS A 11 -0.89 -6.35 -27.42
C CYS A 11 -1.40 -4.99 -27.90
N ALA A 12 -1.50 -4.78 -29.21
CA ALA A 12 -2.02 -3.54 -29.78
C ALA A 12 -3.51 -3.34 -29.42
N ALA A 13 -4.33 -4.39 -29.52
CA ALA A 13 -5.74 -4.33 -29.14
C ALA A 13 -5.93 -4.00 -27.66
N VAL A 14 -5.15 -4.65 -26.78
CA VAL A 14 -5.16 -4.38 -25.33
C VAL A 14 -4.72 -2.94 -25.03
N ASN A 15 -3.68 -2.44 -25.70
CA ASN A 15 -3.24 -1.05 -25.52
C ASN A 15 -4.30 -0.04 -25.99
N ILE A 16 -4.94 -0.27 -27.14
CA ILE A 16 -6.06 0.58 -27.60
C ILE A 16 -7.21 0.56 -26.59
N TYR A 17 -7.52 -0.62 -26.04
CA TYR A 17 -8.56 -0.77 -25.03
C TYR A 17 -8.21 -0.03 -23.73
N CYS A 18 -6.95 -0.11 -23.29
CA CYS A 18 -6.42 0.66 -22.16
C CYS A 18 -6.58 2.16 -22.40
N LEU A 19 -6.09 2.68 -23.53
CA LEU A 19 -6.17 4.10 -23.88
C LEU A 19 -7.61 4.61 -23.98
N ALA A 20 -8.55 3.77 -24.46
CA ALA A 20 -9.96 4.11 -24.49
C ALA A 20 -10.56 4.23 -23.07
N CYS A 21 -10.05 3.50 -22.09
CA CYS A 21 -10.50 3.54 -20.70
C CYS A 21 -9.75 4.59 -19.86
N SER A 22 -8.50 4.90 -20.21
CA SER A 22 -7.66 5.87 -19.52
C SER A 22 -8.35 7.23 -19.40
N CYS A 23 -8.44 7.74 -18.17
CA CYS A 23 -9.07 9.02 -17.85
C CYS A 23 -10.54 9.14 -18.30
N CYS A 24 -11.23 8.01 -18.57
CA CYS A 24 -12.62 8.00 -18.99
C CYS A 24 -13.47 7.10 -18.07
N PRO A 25 -13.99 7.64 -16.95
CA PRO A 25 -14.82 6.87 -16.00
C PRO A 25 -16.09 6.29 -16.64
N LEU A 26 -16.65 6.95 -17.66
CA LEU A 26 -17.82 6.48 -18.40
C LEU A 26 -17.52 5.17 -19.16
N ASN A 27 -16.39 5.12 -19.85
CA ASN A 27 -15.96 3.91 -20.55
C ASN A 27 -15.69 2.79 -19.54
N CYS A 28 -15.01 3.10 -18.43
CA CYS A 28 -14.74 2.11 -17.38
C CYS A 28 -16.03 1.55 -16.76
N SER A 29 -17.01 2.42 -16.49
CA SER A 29 -18.33 2.02 -15.99
C SER A 29 -19.06 1.14 -17.00
N TYR A 30 -19.04 1.51 -18.28
CA TYR A 30 -19.61 0.68 -19.35
C TYR A 30 -18.94 -0.71 -19.40
N VAL A 31 -17.62 -0.79 -19.26
CA VAL A 31 -16.88 -2.07 -19.25
C VAL A 31 -17.26 -2.95 -18.05
N LEU A 32 -17.47 -2.35 -16.87
CA LEU A 32 -17.94 -3.04 -15.67
C LEU A 32 -19.37 -3.62 -15.86
N PHE A 33 -20.31 -2.79 -16.29
CA PHE A 33 -21.73 -3.16 -16.41
C PHE A 33 -22.02 -4.06 -17.61
N SER A 34 -21.24 -3.95 -18.69
CA SER A 34 -21.34 -4.86 -19.85
C SER A 34 -20.62 -6.21 -19.66
N ASN A 35 -20.07 -6.47 -18.47
CA ASN A 35 -19.32 -7.68 -18.13
C ASN A 35 -18.06 -7.94 -18.98
N LYS A 36 -17.59 -6.94 -19.73
CA LYS A 36 -16.36 -7.04 -20.52
C LYS A 36 -15.10 -7.12 -19.64
N ILE A 37 -15.16 -6.61 -18.42
CA ILE A 37 -14.07 -6.73 -17.44
C ILE A 37 -13.79 -8.20 -17.05
N ALA A 38 -14.82 -9.04 -16.93
CA ALA A 38 -14.64 -10.46 -16.61
C ALA A 38 -13.83 -11.18 -17.71
N LEU A 39 -14.13 -10.88 -18.98
CA LEU A 39 -13.34 -11.42 -20.10
C LEU A 39 -11.86 -11.01 -20.00
N LEU A 40 -11.54 -9.78 -19.61
CA LEU A 40 -10.14 -9.37 -19.43
C LEU A 40 -9.46 -10.13 -18.29
N MET A 41 -10.18 -10.37 -17.18
CA MET A 41 -9.68 -11.19 -16.06
C MET A 41 -9.45 -12.64 -16.48
N ASP A 42 -10.36 -13.23 -17.26
CA ASP A 42 -10.24 -14.59 -17.77
C ASP A 42 -9.04 -14.74 -18.71
N LEU A 43 -8.84 -13.75 -19.59
CA LEU A 43 -7.68 -13.70 -20.48
C LEU A 43 -6.38 -13.55 -19.69
N LEU A 44 -6.36 -12.72 -18.65
CA LEU A 44 -5.21 -12.56 -17.76
C LEU A 44 -4.91 -13.87 -17.02
N LEU A 45 -5.90 -14.50 -16.39
CA LEU A 45 -5.72 -15.79 -15.72
C LEU A 45 -5.25 -16.87 -16.70
N HIS A 46 -5.78 -16.90 -17.92
CA HIS A 46 -5.33 -17.84 -18.94
C HIS A 46 -3.85 -17.64 -19.26
N GLN A 47 -3.40 -16.39 -19.46
CA GLN A 47 -1.97 -16.11 -19.65
C GLN A 47 -1.13 -16.55 -18.45
N LEU A 48 -1.56 -16.21 -17.23
CA LEU A 48 -0.85 -16.60 -16.01
C LEU A 48 -0.78 -18.13 -15.86
N THR A 49 -1.87 -18.86 -16.14
CA THR A 49 -1.92 -20.33 -16.03
C THR A 49 -0.98 -21.03 -17.03
N ILE A 50 -0.73 -20.42 -18.19
CA ILE A 50 0.23 -20.95 -19.17
C ILE A 50 1.67 -20.87 -18.64
N PHE A 51 2.02 -19.80 -17.92
CA PHE A 51 3.40 -19.49 -17.57
C PHE A 51 3.77 -19.70 -16.09
N VAL A 52 2.76 -19.81 -15.23
CA VAL A 52 2.89 -19.99 -13.79
C VAL A 52 2.35 -21.37 -13.43
N PRO A 53 3.20 -22.33 -13.05
CA PRO A 53 2.77 -23.68 -12.73
C PRO A 53 1.81 -23.71 -11.54
N ASP A 54 1.02 -24.77 -11.43
CA ASP A 54 0.26 -25.05 -10.21
C ASP A 54 1.25 -25.44 -9.09
N GLU A 55 1.04 -24.92 -7.88
CA GLU A 55 2.02 -24.99 -6.80
C GLU A 55 2.32 -26.43 -6.35
N ASP A 56 3.56 -26.89 -6.53
CA ASP A 56 4.16 -27.87 -5.62
C ASP A 56 4.88 -27.08 -4.50
N LYS A 57 4.40 -27.23 -3.26
CA LYS A 57 4.84 -26.49 -2.06
C LYS A 57 6.36 -26.50 -1.79
N SER A 58 7.13 -27.31 -2.50
CA SER A 58 8.58 -27.48 -2.34
C SER A 58 9.45 -26.59 -3.24
N ILE A 59 8.89 -25.89 -4.24
CA ILE A 59 9.67 -25.05 -5.17
C ILE A 59 8.95 -23.72 -5.40
N PHE A 60 8.83 -22.91 -4.35
CA PHE A 60 8.21 -21.59 -4.45
C PHE A 60 8.99 -20.66 -5.41
N GLY A 61 8.31 -20.08 -6.39
CA GLY A 61 8.81 -19.02 -7.27
C GLY A 61 9.90 -19.39 -8.30
N ARG A 62 10.68 -20.46 -8.13
CA ARG A 62 11.82 -20.79 -9.02
C ARG A 62 11.43 -21.31 -10.41
N SER A 63 10.17 -21.68 -10.62
CA SER A 63 9.67 -22.35 -11.82
C SER A 63 8.85 -21.46 -12.76
N VAL A 64 8.66 -20.17 -12.45
CA VAL A 64 7.89 -19.24 -13.29
C VAL A 64 8.59 -19.02 -14.63
N ASN A 65 7.86 -19.21 -15.73
CA ASN A 65 8.39 -18.95 -17.06
C ASN A 65 8.53 -17.44 -17.28
N LYS A 66 9.76 -16.97 -17.58
CA LYS A 66 10.08 -15.54 -17.78
C LYS A 66 9.28 -14.86 -18.91
N GLN A 67 8.67 -15.63 -19.81
CA GLN A 67 7.74 -15.10 -20.82
C GLN A 67 6.46 -14.52 -20.21
N VAL A 68 6.12 -14.85 -18.95
CA VAL A 68 5.00 -14.22 -18.24
C VAL A 68 5.12 -12.69 -18.19
N PHE A 69 6.36 -12.19 -18.16
CA PHE A 69 6.68 -10.77 -18.11
C PHE A 69 6.65 -10.08 -19.49
N ASP A 70 6.26 -10.79 -20.55
CA ASP A 70 6.08 -10.19 -21.87
C ASP A 70 4.86 -9.24 -21.94
N GLY A 71 4.82 -8.45 -23.00
CA GLY A 71 3.94 -7.28 -23.10
C GLY A 71 2.44 -7.56 -23.06
N LEU A 72 1.97 -8.78 -23.37
CA LEU A 72 0.54 -9.08 -23.35
C LEU A 72 -0.01 -9.15 -21.91
N THR A 73 0.63 -9.94 -21.04
CA THR A 73 0.22 -10.09 -19.63
C THR A 73 0.30 -8.76 -18.90
N THR A 74 1.41 -8.03 -19.08
CA THR A 74 1.60 -6.69 -18.52
C THR A 74 0.56 -5.69 -19.06
N GLY A 75 0.24 -5.74 -20.36
CA GLY A 75 -0.80 -4.91 -20.95
C GLY A 75 -2.20 -5.22 -20.41
N LEU A 76 -2.52 -6.49 -20.17
CA LEU A 76 -3.78 -6.89 -19.54
C LEU A 76 -3.87 -6.38 -18.11
N LEU A 77 -2.82 -6.57 -17.30
CA LEU A 77 -2.72 -6.02 -15.95
C LEU A 77 -2.93 -4.51 -15.94
N GLN A 78 -2.23 -3.78 -16.81
CA GLN A 78 -2.35 -2.33 -16.94
C GLN A 78 -3.77 -1.91 -17.29
N THR A 79 -4.38 -2.58 -18.27
CA THR A 79 -5.73 -2.28 -18.75
C THR A 79 -6.75 -2.47 -17.63
N ILE A 80 -6.69 -3.60 -16.94
CA ILE A 80 -7.59 -3.92 -15.83
C ILE A 80 -7.37 -2.94 -14.67
N ALA A 81 -6.12 -2.68 -14.27
CA ALA A 81 -5.81 -1.74 -13.20
C ALA A 81 -6.29 -0.32 -13.52
N THR A 82 -6.19 0.10 -14.79
CA THR A 82 -6.68 1.40 -15.28
C THR A 82 -8.21 1.50 -15.20
N ILE A 83 -8.91 0.44 -15.63
CA ILE A 83 -10.38 0.37 -15.56
C ILE A 83 -10.82 0.45 -14.10
N LEU A 84 -10.32 -0.44 -13.25
CA LEU A 84 -10.68 -0.48 -11.84
C LEU A 84 -10.30 0.81 -11.10
N GLY A 85 -9.13 1.37 -11.43
CA GLY A 85 -8.66 2.62 -10.86
C GLY A 85 -9.56 3.82 -11.17
N SER A 86 -10.21 3.80 -12.34
CA SER A 86 -11.09 4.89 -12.81
C SER A 86 -12.55 4.74 -12.37
N LEU A 87 -12.91 3.63 -11.71
CA LEU A 87 -14.24 3.43 -11.15
C LEU A 87 -14.46 4.21 -9.83
N TRP A 88 -13.42 4.85 -9.29
CA TRP A 88 -13.47 5.64 -8.07
C TRP A 88 -12.80 7.02 -8.25
N PRO A 89 -13.44 8.14 -7.83
CA PRO A 89 -14.79 8.25 -7.25
C PRO A 89 -15.89 7.96 -8.29
N PRO A 90 -17.06 7.42 -7.88
CA PRO A 90 -18.19 7.19 -8.77
C PRO A 90 -18.62 8.52 -9.35
N ILE A 91 -18.97 8.51 -10.63
CA ILE A 91 -19.36 9.69 -11.40
C ILE A 91 -20.42 10.48 -10.62
N SER A 92 -20.05 11.65 -10.10
CA SER A 92 -21.02 12.65 -9.69
C SER A 92 -21.53 13.31 -10.97
N GLU A 93 -22.85 13.34 -11.18
CA GLU A 93 -23.52 14.05 -12.28
C GLU A 93 -23.39 15.58 -12.20
N SER A 94 -22.23 16.12 -11.82
CA SER A 94 -21.97 17.56 -11.69
C SER A 94 -21.27 18.17 -12.91
N GLY A 95 -21.13 17.42 -14.00
CA GLY A 95 -20.41 17.83 -15.21
C GLY A 95 -21.18 17.73 -16.53
N GLN A 96 -22.51 17.63 -16.50
CA GLN A 96 -23.29 17.82 -17.74
C GLN A 96 -23.26 19.30 -18.12
N GLY A 97 -22.44 19.62 -19.11
CA GLY A 97 -22.61 20.81 -19.93
C GLY A 97 -24.04 20.89 -20.45
N GLU A 98 -24.54 22.11 -20.54
CA GLU A 98 -25.85 22.51 -21.03
C GLU A 98 -26.43 21.58 -22.11
N ILE A 99 -27.45 20.79 -21.75
CA ILE A 99 -28.65 20.55 -22.56
C ILE A 99 -29.80 20.28 -21.58
N THR A 100 -30.67 21.28 -21.47
CA THR A 100 -32.11 21.25 -21.08
C THR A 100 -32.51 20.40 -19.86
N ARG A 101 -32.48 21.04 -18.68
CA ARG A 101 -33.10 20.53 -17.44
C ARG A 101 -34.62 20.43 -17.57
N ILE A 102 -35.18 19.24 -17.37
CA ILE A 102 -36.50 19.07 -16.76
C ILE A 102 -36.26 18.35 -15.43
N SER A 103 -36.62 19.02 -14.34
CA SER A 103 -36.42 18.58 -12.96
C SER A 103 -37.35 17.42 -12.57
N SER A 104 -36.82 16.33 -12.03
CA SER A 104 -37.56 15.39 -11.17
C SER A 104 -36.87 15.22 -9.80
N PRO A 105 -37.61 14.97 -8.71
CA PRO A 105 -37.08 14.92 -7.36
C PRO A 105 -36.86 13.46 -6.92
N ASP A 106 -35.77 12.80 -7.31
CA ASP A 106 -35.63 11.35 -7.05
C ASP A 106 -34.36 10.96 -6.25
N ALA A 107 -34.40 11.20 -4.94
CA ALA A 107 -33.43 10.62 -4.00
C ALA A 107 -33.46 9.07 -3.97
N LYS A 108 -34.59 8.45 -4.36
CA LYS A 108 -34.76 6.97 -4.43
C LYS A 108 -34.07 6.32 -5.64
N VAL A 109 -33.97 7.02 -6.77
CA VAL A 109 -33.31 6.48 -7.97
C VAL A 109 -31.79 6.48 -7.77
N LYS A 110 -31.25 7.51 -7.12
CA LYS A 110 -29.82 7.66 -6.83
C LYS A 110 -29.28 6.56 -5.90
N SER A 111 -30.04 6.14 -4.88
CA SER A 111 -29.62 5.04 -4.01
C SER A 111 -29.57 3.70 -4.75
N SER A 112 -30.56 3.42 -5.62
CA SER A 112 -30.61 2.17 -6.37
C SER A 112 -29.44 1.98 -7.36
N ALA A 113 -28.96 3.08 -7.97
CA ALA A 113 -27.81 3.06 -8.86
C ALA A 113 -26.50 2.76 -8.09
N THR A 114 -26.29 3.40 -6.93
CA THR A 114 -25.15 3.14 -6.05
C THR A 114 -25.15 1.70 -5.52
N ASP A 115 -26.31 1.18 -5.13
CA ASP A 115 -26.44 -0.21 -4.67
C ASP A 115 -26.12 -1.22 -5.78
N SER A 116 -26.54 -0.94 -7.02
CA SER A 116 -26.22 -1.78 -8.18
C SER A 116 -24.72 -1.79 -8.50
N PHE A 117 -24.06 -0.64 -8.40
CA PHE A 117 -22.61 -0.52 -8.57
C PHE A 117 -21.84 -1.26 -7.48
N ASN A 118 -22.25 -1.11 -6.21
CA ASN A 118 -21.62 -1.76 -5.07
C ASN A 118 -21.70 -3.28 -5.20
N THR A 119 -22.90 -3.81 -5.47
CA THR A 119 -23.14 -5.25 -5.68
C THR A 119 -22.28 -5.76 -6.82
N ARG A 120 -22.30 -5.07 -7.97
CA ARG A 120 -21.54 -5.48 -9.16
C ARG A 120 -20.03 -5.52 -8.92
N THR A 121 -19.51 -4.56 -8.16
CA THR A 121 -18.09 -4.48 -7.81
C THR A 121 -17.71 -5.56 -6.80
N GLN A 122 -18.56 -5.83 -5.80
CA GLN A 122 -18.37 -6.94 -4.86
C GLN A 122 -18.34 -8.29 -5.59
N ASP A 123 -19.27 -8.52 -6.52
CA ASP A 123 -19.32 -9.74 -7.33
C ASP A 123 -18.05 -9.91 -8.16
N LEU A 124 -17.54 -8.83 -8.77
CA LEU A 124 -16.30 -8.87 -9.55
C LEU A 124 -15.09 -9.20 -8.66
N ILE A 125 -14.96 -8.57 -7.50
CA ILE A 125 -13.85 -8.85 -6.58
C ILE A 125 -13.93 -10.31 -6.10
N SER A 126 -15.12 -10.77 -5.72
CA SER A 126 -15.37 -12.16 -5.33
C SER A 126 -15.02 -13.14 -6.45
N TYR A 127 -15.36 -12.80 -7.70
CA TYR A 127 -14.99 -13.59 -8.87
C TYR A 127 -13.47 -13.74 -9.01
N VAL A 128 -12.73 -12.61 -8.92
CA VAL A 128 -11.25 -12.60 -9.00
C VAL A 128 -10.61 -13.40 -7.87
N VAL A 129 -11.15 -13.29 -6.65
CA VAL A 129 -10.71 -14.08 -5.49
C VAL A 129 -10.94 -15.57 -5.73
N ASN A 130 -12.12 -15.98 -6.20
CA ASN A 130 -12.48 -17.39 -6.35
C ASN A 130 -11.87 -18.07 -7.59
N MET A 131 -11.50 -17.33 -8.63
CA MET A 131 -10.90 -17.91 -9.84
C MET A 131 -9.39 -18.22 -9.69
N GLY A 132 -8.75 -17.86 -8.58
CA GLY A 132 -7.34 -18.13 -8.32
C GLY A 132 -6.34 -17.20 -9.03
N LEU A 133 -6.79 -16.03 -9.50
CA LEU A 133 -5.93 -15.08 -10.22
C LEU A 133 -4.83 -14.51 -9.31
N ILE A 134 -5.18 -14.17 -8.07
CA ILE A 134 -4.24 -13.59 -7.10
C ILE A 134 -3.18 -14.63 -6.69
N ASP A 135 -3.53 -15.91 -6.56
CA ASP A 135 -2.56 -16.98 -6.26
C ASP A 135 -1.51 -17.13 -7.37
N LYS A 136 -1.92 -16.98 -8.64
CA LYS A 136 -0.96 -16.95 -9.76
C LYS A 136 -0.05 -15.73 -9.72
N LEU A 137 -0.57 -14.56 -9.35
CA LEU A 137 0.25 -13.36 -9.15
C LEU A 137 1.23 -13.53 -7.98
N TYR A 138 0.81 -14.20 -6.90
CA TYR A 138 1.67 -14.52 -5.76
C TYR A 138 2.91 -15.31 -6.21
N GLY A 139 2.73 -16.34 -7.04
CA GLY A 139 3.83 -17.07 -7.67
C GLY A 139 4.77 -16.17 -8.48
N CYS A 140 4.25 -15.19 -9.23
CA CYS A 140 5.08 -14.22 -9.95
C CYS A 140 5.90 -13.31 -9.02
N PHE A 141 5.31 -12.76 -7.96
CA PHE A 141 6.03 -11.90 -7.00
C PHE A 141 7.14 -12.69 -6.29
N LEU A 142 6.87 -13.93 -5.88
CA LEU A 142 7.87 -14.78 -5.23
C LEU A 142 8.98 -15.28 -6.16
N SER A 143 8.78 -15.23 -7.48
CA SER A 143 9.83 -15.56 -8.45
C SER A 143 10.96 -14.54 -8.51
N ILE A 144 10.75 -13.34 -7.94
CA ILE A 144 11.75 -12.28 -7.91
C ILE A 144 12.78 -12.57 -6.82
N GLN A 145 14.06 -12.58 -7.20
CA GLN A 145 15.18 -12.93 -6.31
C GLN A 145 16.29 -11.88 -6.30
N GLY A 146 16.12 -10.72 -6.95
CA GLY A 146 17.15 -9.70 -7.04
C GLY A 146 16.70 -8.45 -7.81
N PRO A 147 17.64 -7.56 -8.18
CA PRO A 147 17.33 -6.30 -8.86
C PRO A 147 16.63 -6.49 -10.19
N VAL A 148 15.82 -5.50 -10.56
CA VAL A 148 15.07 -5.46 -11.82
C VAL A 148 15.41 -4.25 -12.69
N ASP A 149 16.46 -3.50 -12.35
CA ASP A 149 16.91 -2.29 -13.04
C ASP A 149 17.19 -2.56 -14.53
N GLU A 150 17.89 -3.65 -14.83
CA GLU A 150 18.19 -4.11 -16.20
C GLU A 150 17.05 -4.93 -16.83
N HIS A 151 15.90 -5.02 -16.17
CA HIS A 151 14.77 -5.85 -16.56
C HIS A 151 13.46 -5.04 -16.65
N PRO A 152 13.35 -4.09 -17.60
CA PRO A 152 12.21 -3.17 -17.70
C PRO A 152 10.86 -3.85 -17.89
N LYS A 153 10.84 -5.04 -18.51
CA LYS A 153 9.64 -5.86 -18.64
C LYS A 153 9.13 -6.38 -17.30
N VAL A 154 10.04 -6.81 -16.43
CA VAL A 154 9.72 -7.35 -15.11
C VAL A 154 9.25 -6.22 -14.20
N SER A 155 9.96 -5.08 -14.18
CA SER A 155 9.53 -3.92 -13.40
C SER A 155 8.17 -3.38 -13.86
N ALA A 156 7.92 -3.31 -15.17
CA ALA A 156 6.60 -2.94 -15.68
C ALA A 156 5.51 -3.94 -15.24
N PHE A 157 5.75 -5.25 -15.34
CA PHE A 157 4.80 -6.26 -14.86
C PHE A 157 4.47 -6.08 -13.37
N LEU A 158 5.50 -6.00 -12.52
CA LEU A 158 5.34 -5.89 -11.05
C LEU A 158 4.61 -4.60 -10.66
N GLN A 159 4.90 -3.50 -11.36
CA GLN A 159 4.20 -2.23 -11.19
C GLN A 159 2.71 -2.39 -11.48
N GLN A 160 2.34 -2.99 -12.63
CA GLN A 160 0.93 -3.13 -13.02
C GLN A 160 0.18 -4.17 -12.17
N ALA A 161 0.86 -5.25 -11.74
CA ALA A 161 0.31 -6.20 -10.78
C ALA A 161 0.01 -5.55 -9.43
N SER A 162 0.94 -4.74 -8.91
CA SER A 162 0.74 -3.99 -7.66
C SER A 162 -0.37 -2.94 -7.80
N ALA A 163 -0.46 -2.27 -8.97
CA ALA A 163 -1.52 -1.31 -9.27
C ALA A 163 -2.91 -1.98 -9.34
N LEU A 164 -3.00 -3.21 -9.87
CA LEU A 164 -4.22 -4.01 -9.84
C LEU A 164 -4.66 -4.31 -8.40
N LEU A 165 -3.75 -4.82 -7.56
CA LEU A 165 -4.03 -5.13 -6.15
C LEU A 165 -4.45 -3.87 -5.38
N HIS A 166 -3.76 -2.75 -5.59
CA HIS A 166 -4.13 -1.44 -5.06
C HIS A 166 -5.57 -1.07 -5.46
N SER A 167 -5.90 -1.09 -6.75
CA SER A 167 -7.24 -0.75 -7.23
C SER A 167 -8.33 -1.67 -6.66
N MET A 168 -8.04 -2.97 -6.51
CA MET A 168 -8.94 -3.93 -5.88
C MET A 168 -9.18 -3.62 -4.40
N CYS A 169 -8.12 -3.36 -3.61
CA CYS A 169 -8.26 -2.97 -2.20
C CYS A 169 -9.08 -1.69 -2.06
N ARG A 170 -8.82 -0.69 -2.92
CA ARG A 170 -9.52 0.60 -2.89
C ARG A 170 -11.00 0.46 -3.20
N LEU A 171 -11.35 -0.33 -4.22
CA LEU A 171 -12.73 -0.62 -4.56
C LEU A 171 -13.42 -1.45 -3.48
N CYS A 172 -12.74 -2.48 -2.96
CA CYS A 172 -13.26 -3.31 -1.88
C CYS A 172 -13.59 -2.46 -0.65
N PHE A 173 -12.63 -1.61 -0.23
CA PHE A 173 -12.83 -0.68 0.86
C PHE A 173 -14.07 0.21 0.64
N PHE A 174 -14.24 0.73 -0.58
CA PHE A 174 -15.38 1.60 -0.89
C PHE A 174 -16.72 0.85 -0.78
N VAL A 175 -16.82 -0.34 -1.36
CA VAL A 175 -18.10 -1.07 -1.43
C VAL A 175 -18.42 -1.85 -0.17
N THR A 176 -17.44 -2.10 0.70
CA THR A 176 -17.63 -2.72 2.03
C THR A 176 -17.70 -1.69 3.17
N GLY A 177 -17.25 -0.45 2.90
CA GLY A 177 -17.15 0.65 3.86
C GLY A 177 -18.51 1.23 4.27
N ARG A 178 -19.22 0.54 5.16
CA ARG A 178 -20.38 1.08 5.89
C ARG A 178 -20.00 1.77 7.21
N ALA A 179 -18.74 1.66 7.63
CA ALA A 179 -18.26 2.21 8.90
C ALA A 179 -17.72 3.64 8.72
N PRO A 180 -18.03 4.58 9.63
CA PRO A 180 -17.60 5.98 9.53
C PRO A 180 -16.09 6.18 9.76
N SER A 181 -15.38 5.16 10.24
CA SER A 181 -13.94 5.22 10.57
C SER A 181 -13.22 3.97 10.12
N ILE A 182 -11.93 4.10 9.79
CA ILE A 182 -11.02 2.99 9.48
C ILE A 182 -10.67 2.14 10.72
N PHE A 183 -10.86 2.71 11.92
CA PHE A 183 -10.53 2.08 13.20
C PHE A 183 -11.66 1.19 13.76
N ASP A 184 -12.78 1.10 13.05
CA ASP A 184 -13.88 0.21 13.42
C ASP A 184 -13.62 -1.20 12.86
N ASN A 185 -13.31 -2.14 13.77
CA ASN A 185 -12.99 -3.53 13.45
C ASN A 185 -14.21 -4.38 13.03
N LYS A 186 -15.41 -3.79 12.90
CA LYS A 186 -16.64 -4.52 12.53
C LYS A 186 -16.86 -4.67 11.02
N ARG A 187 -15.88 -4.30 10.20
CA ARG A 187 -15.97 -4.40 8.74
C ARG A 187 -16.05 -5.87 8.32
N GLN A 188 -17.16 -6.25 7.70
CA GLN A 188 -17.30 -7.54 7.04
C GLN A 188 -16.84 -7.38 5.60
N ASP A 189 -15.93 -8.25 5.17
CA ASP A 189 -15.54 -8.39 3.77
C ASP A 189 -16.27 -9.60 3.15
N PRO A 190 -17.40 -9.39 2.45
CA PRO A 190 -18.11 -10.47 1.77
C PRO A 190 -17.35 -10.99 0.54
N THR A 191 -16.32 -10.29 0.08
CA THR A 191 -15.59 -10.66 -1.15
C THR A 191 -14.50 -11.71 -0.92
N GLY A 192 -14.07 -11.88 0.34
CA GLY A 192 -12.97 -12.78 0.72
C GLY A 192 -11.58 -12.24 0.40
N LEU A 193 -11.47 -11.02 -0.16
CA LEU A 193 -10.20 -10.41 -0.56
C LEU A 193 -9.25 -10.27 0.63
N THR A 194 -9.71 -9.77 1.77
CA THR A 194 -8.88 -9.57 2.96
C THR A 194 -8.29 -10.88 3.47
N ALA A 195 -9.09 -11.95 3.47
CA ALA A 195 -8.63 -13.26 3.91
C ALA A 195 -7.55 -13.82 2.98
N LEU A 196 -7.74 -13.68 1.66
CA LEU A 196 -6.77 -14.11 0.66
C LEU A 196 -5.45 -13.34 0.71
N LEU A 197 -5.52 -12.01 0.86
CA LEU A 197 -4.33 -11.18 1.02
C LEU A 197 -3.55 -11.52 2.30
N ARG A 198 -4.27 -11.89 3.37
CA ARG A 198 -3.66 -12.35 4.63
C ARG A 198 -2.98 -13.72 4.47
N SER A 199 -3.60 -14.68 3.78
CA SER A 199 -3.06 -16.03 3.61
C SER A 199 -1.89 -16.11 2.62
N THR A 200 -1.69 -15.08 1.79
CA THR A 200 -0.62 -15.01 0.77
C THR A 200 0.49 -14.03 1.14
N ASP A 201 0.58 -13.63 2.42
CA ASP A 201 1.56 -12.64 2.89
C ASP A 201 1.61 -11.38 2.01
N LEU A 202 0.43 -10.82 1.72
CA LEU A 202 0.25 -9.65 0.85
C LEU A 202 0.73 -9.92 -0.58
N VAL A 203 0.42 -11.11 -1.09
CA VAL A 203 0.76 -11.55 -2.46
C VAL A 203 2.26 -11.48 -2.73
N GLY A 204 3.10 -11.57 -1.70
CA GLY A 204 4.56 -11.51 -1.82
C GLY A 204 5.12 -10.13 -2.19
N VAL A 205 4.32 -9.06 -2.15
CA VAL A 205 4.78 -7.70 -2.50
C VAL A 205 5.94 -7.25 -1.61
N VAL A 206 5.87 -7.53 -0.30
CA VAL A 206 6.95 -7.18 0.66
C VAL A 206 8.23 -7.94 0.32
N HIS A 207 8.13 -9.23 0.00
CA HIS A 207 9.26 -10.04 -0.47
C HIS A 207 9.90 -9.43 -1.71
N THR A 208 9.12 -9.10 -2.73
CA THR A 208 9.63 -8.49 -3.96
C THR A 208 10.32 -7.16 -3.69
N LEU A 209 9.71 -6.27 -2.88
CA LEU A 209 10.31 -4.99 -2.51
C LEU A 209 11.65 -5.17 -1.79
N TYR A 210 11.73 -6.16 -0.88
CA TYR A 210 12.98 -6.50 -0.21
C TYR A 210 14.07 -6.92 -1.21
N CYS A 211 13.74 -7.84 -2.13
CA CYS A 211 14.68 -8.35 -3.13
C CYS A 211 15.17 -7.26 -4.09
N ILE A 212 14.32 -6.32 -4.52
CA ILE A 212 14.70 -5.30 -5.51
C ILE A 212 15.36 -4.06 -4.90
N LEU A 213 15.16 -3.76 -3.61
CA LEU A 213 15.71 -2.55 -2.97
C LEU A 213 17.02 -2.81 -2.20
N LEU A 214 17.20 -4.04 -1.71
CA LEU A 214 18.25 -4.35 -0.72
C LEU A 214 19.30 -5.34 -1.27
N HIS A 215 19.34 -5.56 -2.58
CA HIS A 215 20.34 -6.42 -3.21
C HIS A 215 21.76 -5.85 -3.20
N SER A 216 21.93 -4.54 -3.02
CA SER A 216 23.22 -3.84 -3.11
C SER A 216 24.04 -3.85 -1.80
N PHE A 217 23.56 -4.46 -0.73
CA PHE A 217 24.31 -4.57 0.52
C PHE A 217 25.29 -5.75 0.45
N SER A 218 26.36 -5.60 -0.33
CA SER A 218 27.47 -6.56 -0.40
C SER A 218 28.56 -6.25 0.65
N PRO A 219 29.08 -7.25 1.39
CA PRO A 219 30.07 -7.06 2.45
C PRO A 219 31.42 -6.46 2.02
N GLU A 220 31.78 -6.51 0.73
CA GLU A 220 33.17 -6.35 0.29
C GLU A 220 33.56 -4.95 -0.21
N SER A 221 32.64 -3.98 -0.22
CA SER A 221 32.92 -2.66 -0.80
C SER A 221 32.64 -1.53 0.19
N SER A 222 33.59 -1.29 1.09
CA SER A 222 33.63 -0.15 2.02
C SER A 222 33.82 1.23 1.35
N SER A 223 33.52 1.35 0.06
CA SER A 223 33.79 2.55 -0.76
C SER A 223 32.78 2.80 -1.89
N GLN A 224 31.69 2.03 -1.99
CA GLN A 224 30.68 2.26 -3.02
C GLN A 224 29.58 3.19 -2.49
N SER A 225 29.55 4.40 -3.03
CA SER A 225 28.36 5.24 -3.08
C SER A 225 27.19 4.40 -3.61
N GLN A 226 26.14 4.17 -2.80
CA GLN A 226 24.94 3.48 -3.27
C GLN A 226 24.44 4.14 -4.55
N GLU A 227 24.45 3.38 -5.65
CA GLU A 227 23.88 3.87 -6.91
C GLU A 227 22.37 4.10 -6.72
N PRO A 228 21.82 5.19 -7.29
CA PRO A 228 20.40 5.48 -7.17
C PRO A 228 19.57 4.39 -7.86
N TYR A 229 18.45 4.03 -7.24
CA TYR A 229 17.51 3.05 -7.81
C TYR A 229 17.03 3.47 -9.20
N GLY A 230 16.96 2.52 -10.13
CA GLY A 230 16.40 2.75 -11.45
C GLY A 230 14.91 3.16 -11.39
N PRO A 231 14.40 3.89 -12.39
CA PRO A 231 13.03 4.39 -12.38
C PRO A 231 11.99 3.26 -12.30
N GLY A 232 12.27 2.10 -12.90
CA GLY A 232 11.40 0.92 -12.80
C GLY A 232 11.25 0.41 -11.37
N VAL A 233 12.35 0.35 -10.60
CA VAL A 233 12.34 -0.07 -9.19
C VAL A 233 11.51 0.89 -8.35
N ILE A 234 11.67 2.20 -8.57
CA ILE A 234 10.90 3.23 -7.87
C ILE A 234 9.41 3.15 -8.18
N GLN A 235 9.03 2.87 -9.42
CA GLN A 235 7.62 2.69 -9.78
C GLN A 235 7.01 1.44 -9.14
N VAL A 236 7.77 0.34 -9.04
CA VAL A 236 7.34 -0.87 -8.30
C VAL A 236 7.18 -0.56 -6.82
N ALA A 237 8.16 0.14 -6.20
CA ALA A 237 8.07 0.58 -4.81
C ALA A 237 6.84 1.44 -4.55
N LEU A 238 6.60 2.45 -5.40
CA LEU A 238 5.44 3.34 -5.26
C LEU A 238 4.11 2.57 -5.30
N GLN A 239 3.92 1.69 -6.29
CA GLN A 239 2.67 0.93 -6.37
C GLN A 239 2.55 -0.11 -5.25
N GLY A 240 3.66 -0.73 -4.83
CA GLY A 240 3.70 -1.66 -3.71
C GLY A 240 3.29 -0.98 -2.40
N ILE A 241 3.89 0.17 -2.06
CA ILE A 241 3.53 0.92 -0.84
C ILE A 241 2.08 1.45 -0.91
N ARG A 242 1.60 1.89 -2.09
CA ARG A 242 0.19 2.29 -2.26
C ARG A 242 -0.78 1.13 -2.02
N PHE A 243 -0.45 -0.06 -2.51
CA PHE A 243 -1.22 -1.27 -2.21
C PHE A 243 -1.24 -1.55 -0.69
N LEU A 244 -0.08 -1.50 -0.03
CA LEU A 244 0.02 -1.67 1.42
C LEU A 244 -0.86 -0.65 2.20
N ASN A 245 -0.79 0.63 1.85
CA ASN A 245 -1.63 1.67 2.45
C ASN A 245 -3.13 1.42 2.26
N ASN A 246 -3.55 0.94 1.09
CA ASN A 246 -4.96 0.62 0.85
C ASN A 246 -5.40 -0.65 1.55
N PHE A 247 -4.51 -1.62 1.76
CA PHE A 247 -4.82 -2.79 2.57
C PHE A 247 -5.01 -2.40 4.04
N ALA A 248 -4.19 -1.49 4.58
CA ALA A 248 -4.37 -0.94 5.92
C ALA A 248 -5.74 -0.24 6.10
N LEU A 249 -6.24 0.42 5.05
CA LEU A 249 -7.60 0.97 5.07
C LEU A 249 -8.67 -0.12 5.09
N LEU A 250 -8.47 -1.19 4.32
CA LEU A 250 -9.43 -2.28 4.19
C LEU A 250 -9.55 -3.07 5.50
N ASP A 251 -8.42 -3.47 6.08
CA ASP A 251 -8.32 -4.16 7.38
C ASP A 251 -6.98 -3.82 8.05
N LEU A 252 -7.01 -2.82 8.93
CA LEU A 252 -5.85 -2.34 9.67
C LEU A 252 -5.22 -3.44 10.54
N SER A 253 -6.06 -4.28 11.18
CA SER A 253 -5.59 -5.34 12.07
C SER A 253 -4.86 -6.43 11.27
N ALA A 254 -5.41 -6.83 10.11
CA ALA A 254 -4.72 -7.74 9.21
C ALA A 254 -3.38 -7.18 8.74
N PHE A 255 -3.38 -5.92 8.29
CA PHE A 255 -2.20 -5.24 7.81
C PHE A 255 -1.07 -5.24 8.86
N GLN A 256 -1.40 -4.81 10.08
CA GLN A 256 -0.46 -4.78 11.21
C GLN A 256 0.02 -6.18 11.60
N SER A 257 -0.88 -7.18 11.60
CA SER A 257 -0.54 -8.56 11.95
C SER A 257 0.38 -9.22 10.92
N VAL A 258 0.15 -9.03 9.62
CA VAL A 258 0.96 -9.65 8.57
C VAL A 258 2.35 -8.99 8.50
N LEU A 259 2.42 -7.65 8.49
CA LEU A 259 3.71 -6.95 8.50
C LEU A 259 4.45 -7.09 9.82
N GLY A 260 3.75 -7.31 10.93
CA GLY A 260 4.33 -7.48 12.26
C GLY A 260 4.87 -8.89 12.52
N ALA A 261 4.58 -9.85 11.63
CA ALA A 261 5.04 -11.23 11.73
C ALA A 261 6.58 -11.33 11.65
N GLU A 262 7.12 -12.37 12.28
CA GLU A 262 8.56 -12.66 12.29
C GLU A 262 9.09 -12.80 10.85
N GLY A 263 10.25 -12.23 10.55
CA GLY A 263 10.81 -12.16 9.19
C GLY A 263 10.25 -11.01 8.35
N LEU A 264 8.92 -10.92 8.15
CA LEU A 264 8.30 -9.85 7.37
C LEU A 264 8.50 -8.47 8.00
N SER A 265 8.43 -8.36 9.34
CA SER A 265 8.68 -7.11 10.05
C SER A 265 10.11 -6.60 9.85
N LEU A 266 11.10 -7.50 9.82
CA LEU A 266 12.48 -7.13 9.52
C LEU A 266 12.61 -6.60 8.09
N ALA A 267 12.07 -7.34 7.12
CA ALA A 267 12.07 -6.94 5.72
C ALA A 267 11.40 -5.57 5.52
N PHE A 268 10.21 -5.38 6.11
CA PHE A 268 9.46 -4.12 6.07
C PHE A 268 10.27 -2.94 6.61
N ARG A 269 10.92 -3.10 7.77
CA ARG A 269 11.75 -2.02 8.35
C ARG A 269 12.94 -1.67 7.46
N HIS A 270 13.60 -2.65 6.83
CA HIS A 270 14.68 -2.36 5.89
C HIS A 270 14.18 -1.67 4.62
N ILE A 271 13.04 -2.09 4.07
CA ILE A 271 12.39 -1.43 2.94
C ILE A 271 12.11 0.04 3.27
N VAL A 272 11.41 0.30 4.38
CA VAL A 272 11.09 1.67 4.81
C VAL A 272 12.38 2.49 5.02
N SER A 273 13.38 1.91 5.69
CA SER A 273 14.65 2.56 5.95
C SER A 273 15.43 2.93 4.67
N SER A 274 15.41 2.06 3.66
CA SER A 274 16.00 2.27 2.34
C SER A 274 15.23 3.34 1.55
N LEU A 275 13.90 3.26 1.52
CA LEU A 275 13.07 4.21 0.79
C LEU A 275 13.12 5.61 1.40
N LEU A 276 13.13 5.74 2.73
CA LEU A 276 13.33 7.03 3.40
C LEU A 276 14.68 7.64 3.03
N TRP A 277 15.76 6.85 3.05
CA TRP A 277 17.07 7.31 2.60
C TRP A 277 17.02 7.81 1.15
N TYR A 278 16.48 7.02 0.21
CA TYR A 278 16.40 7.40 -1.20
C TYR A 278 15.59 8.68 -1.41
N CYS A 279 14.41 8.78 -0.78
CA CYS A 279 13.52 9.92 -0.96
C CYS A 279 14.12 11.23 -0.44
N THR A 280 14.93 11.18 0.62
CA THR A 280 15.63 12.38 1.14
C THR A 280 16.71 12.89 0.19
N GLN A 281 17.29 12.03 -0.64
CA GLN A 281 18.36 12.41 -1.58
C GLN A 281 17.82 12.80 -2.97
N HIS A 282 16.75 12.14 -3.44
CA HIS A 282 16.27 12.24 -4.83
C HIS A 282 14.91 12.94 -4.99
N SER A 283 14.34 13.52 -3.93
CA SER A 283 13.11 14.34 -3.96
C SER A 283 11.88 13.64 -4.60
N SER A 284 11.67 12.36 -4.29
CA SER A 284 10.43 11.64 -4.68
C SER A 284 9.33 11.86 -3.64
N GLU A 285 8.60 12.97 -3.72
CA GLU A 285 7.59 13.35 -2.72
C GLU A 285 6.44 12.34 -2.61
N GLU A 286 5.91 11.86 -3.74
CA GLU A 286 4.79 10.90 -3.72
C GLU A 286 5.13 9.62 -2.96
N LEU A 287 6.31 9.06 -3.26
CA LEU A 287 6.79 7.85 -2.59
C LEU A 287 7.08 8.11 -1.11
N LEU A 288 7.69 9.25 -0.78
CA LEU A 288 7.97 9.62 0.60
C LEU A 288 6.68 9.73 1.41
N HIS A 289 5.66 10.38 0.87
CA HIS A 289 4.36 10.50 1.54
C HIS A 289 3.72 9.14 1.76
N ASP A 290 3.72 8.27 0.75
CA ASP A 290 3.17 6.92 0.86
C ASP A 290 3.92 6.08 1.92
N VAL A 291 5.25 6.19 1.99
CA VAL A 291 6.08 5.50 3.01
C VAL A 291 5.78 6.03 4.41
N ILE A 292 5.71 7.36 4.59
CA ILE A 292 5.34 7.97 5.87
C ILE A 292 3.96 7.50 6.31
N ILE A 293 3.00 7.43 5.38
CA ILE A 293 1.63 6.98 5.65
C ILE A 293 1.63 5.53 6.15
N CYS A 294 2.35 4.67 5.44
CA CYS A 294 2.48 3.23 5.71
C CYS A 294 3.05 2.97 7.11
N VAL A 295 4.09 3.70 7.49
CA VAL A 295 4.66 3.63 8.85
C VAL A 295 3.64 4.00 9.91
N GLY A 296 2.84 5.05 9.70
CA GLY A 296 1.80 5.44 10.66
C GLY A 296 0.72 4.37 10.83
N TYR A 297 0.25 3.76 9.73
CA TYR A 297 -0.70 2.64 9.83
C TYR A 297 -0.09 1.41 10.50
N PHE A 298 1.20 1.15 10.29
CA PHE A 298 1.86 0.01 10.90
C PHE A 298 1.91 0.14 12.43
N THR A 299 2.02 1.36 12.96
CA THR A 299 2.25 1.61 14.40
C THR A 299 1.03 2.07 15.18
N VAL A 300 0.03 2.67 14.53
CA VAL A 300 -1.13 3.25 15.22
C VAL A 300 -1.81 2.23 16.14
N ASN A 301 -1.84 2.54 17.44
CA ASN A 301 -2.40 1.70 18.50
C ASN A 301 -1.87 0.25 18.55
N HIS A 302 -0.64 0.03 18.11
CA HIS A 302 -0.01 -1.28 18.11
C HIS A 302 1.37 -1.23 18.78
N THR A 303 1.41 -1.51 20.08
CA THR A 303 2.62 -1.36 20.92
C THR A 303 3.81 -2.14 20.39
N ASP A 304 3.61 -3.38 19.94
CA ASP A 304 4.71 -4.23 19.46
C ASP A 304 5.33 -3.68 18.18
N ASN A 305 4.52 -3.22 17.24
CA ASN A 305 4.97 -2.60 16.00
C ASN A 305 5.66 -1.25 16.26
N GLN A 306 5.18 -0.46 17.23
CA GLN A 306 5.87 0.75 17.70
C GLN A 306 7.27 0.43 18.24
N TRP A 307 7.43 -0.67 18.99
CA TRP A 307 8.72 -1.15 19.48
C TRP A 307 9.63 -1.65 18.36
N GLN A 308 9.08 -2.37 17.37
CA GLN A 308 9.84 -2.89 16.23
C GLN A 308 10.47 -1.76 15.39
N ILE A 309 9.75 -0.65 15.18
CA ILE A 309 10.26 0.53 14.47
C ILE A 309 11.40 1.23 15.21
N TYR A 310 11.39 1.18 16.54
CA TYR A 310 12.49 1.65 17.37
C TYR A 310 13.70 0.70 17.34
N MET A 311 13.46 -0.60 17.56
CA MET A 311 14.50 -1.61 17.68
C MET A 311 15.06 -2.04 16.31
N TRP A 312 15.82 -1.15 15.69
CA TRP A 312 16.65 -1.49 14.55
C TRP A 312 18.03 -1.94 15.06
N GLU A 313 18.26 -3.26 15.01
CA GLU A 313 19.47 -4.05 15.31
C GLU A 313 20.65 -3.31 15.99
N GLY A 314 20.49 -2.95 17.26
CA GLY A 314 21.54 -2.28 18.04
C GLY A 314 21.69 -2.72 19.50
N ARG A 315 20.89 -3.67 20.01
CA ARG A 315 21.07 -4.25 21.34
C ARG A 315 21.01 -5.78 21.28
N ARG A 316 22.15 -6.42 21.52
CA ARG A 316 22.29 -7.88 21.67
C ARG A 316 22.09 -8.36 23.11
N ASP A 317 21.61 -7.52 24.02
CA ASP A 317 21.76 -7.82 25.45
C ASP A 317 20.63 -8.69 26.04
N LEU A 318 19.60 -9.05 25.27
CA LEU A 318 18.54 -9.97 25.71
C LEU A 318 18.07 -10.88 24.56
N GLN A 319 18.81 -11.96 24.28
CA GLN A 319 18.33 -13.36 24.38
C GLN A 319 19.22 -14.34 23.58
N PRO A 320 19.47 -15.55 24.13
CA PRO A 320 20.29 -16.57 23.50
C PRO A 320 19.52 -17.31 22.39
N ALA A 321 20.30 -17.84 21.45
CA ALA A 321 19.90 -18.64 20.31
C ALA A 321 18.69 -19.56 20.55
N VAL A 322 17.60 -19.31 19.83
CA VAL A 322 16.55 -20.29 19.57
C VAL A 322 16.72 -20.78 18.13
N PRO A 323 16.80 -22.09 17.86
CA PRO A 323 16.93 -22.59 16.50
C PRO A 323 15.60 -22.38 15.75
N LEU A 324 15.65 -21.58 14.68
CA LEU A 324 14.57 -21.42 13.70
C LEU A 324 14.21 -22.79 13.09
N THR A 325 13.17 -23.43 13.61
CA THR A 325 12.56 -24.62 13.03
C THR A 325 11.06 -24.38 12.91
N GLY A 326 10.65 -23.85 11.76
CA GLY A 326 9.24 -23.63 11.46
C GLY A 326 9.04 -22.62 10.33
N LEU A 327 9.02 -23.12 9.10
CA LEU A 327 8.46 -22.46 7.90
C LEU A 327 9.15 -21.23 7.27
N VAL A 328 10.46 -21.02 7.45
CA VAL A 328 11.23 -20.06 6.63
C VAL A 328 12.58 -20.66 6.22
N SER A 329 12.56 -21.60 5.28
CA SER A 329 13.78 -22.26 4.78
C SER A 329 14.27 -21.77 3.41
N ASP A 330 13.63 -20.76 2.81
CA ASP A 330 13.92 -20.34 1.42
C ASP A 330 14.17 -18.82 1.23
N TRP A 331 14.39 -18.04 2.30
CA TRP A 331 14.88 -16.66 2.13
C TRP A 331 16.36 -16.67 1.72
N PRO A 332 16.81 -15.81 0.78
CA PRO A 332 18.20 -15.80 0.36
C PRO A 332 19.14 -15.47 1.54
N SER A 333 20.00 -16.45 1.83
CA SER A 333 21.27 -16.47 2.55
C SER A 333 21.44 -15.65 3.85
N PRO A 334 22.01 -16.24 4.92
CA PRO A 334 22.42 -15.57 6.17
C PRO A 334 23.38 -14.36 6.02
N CYS A 335 23.85 -14.08 4.82
CA CYS A 335 24.91 -13.09 4.57
C CYS A 335 24.45 -11.64 4.74
N VAL A 336 23.17 -11.31 4.51
CA VAL A 336 22.66 -9.93 4.74
C VAL A 336 22.63 -9.60 6.24
N PHE A 337 22.31 -10.60 7.07
CA PHE A 337 22.32 -10.51 8.53
C PHE A 337 23.71 -10.18 9.11
N GLN A 338 24.79 -10.53 8.41
CA GLN A 338 26.16 -10.39 8.92
C GLN A 338 26.80 -9.03 8.58
N VAL A 339 26.31 -8.31 7.55
CA VAL A 339 26.90 -7.04 7.09
C VAL A 339 26.45 -5.85 7.94
N ILE A 340 25.20 -5.84 8.41
CA ILE A 340 24.64 -4.73 9.19
C ILE A 340 25.31 -4.60 10.57
N VAL A 341 25.83 -5.72 11.11
CA VAL A 341 26.56 -5.76 12.39
C VAL A 341 27.87 -4.93 12.36
N GLN A 342 28.40 -4.57 11.18
CA GLN A 342 29.68 -3.87 11.05
C GLN A 342 29.59 -2.37 10.75
N SER A 343 28.43 -1.85 10.35
CA SER A 343 28.19 -0.40 10.28
C SER A 343 27.67 0.07 11.64
N GLY A 344 28.23 1.15 12.21
CA GLY A 344 27.83 1.69 13.52
C GLY A 344 26.33 2.00 13.65
N ARG A 345 25.88 2.46 14.83
CA ARG A 345 24.47 2.79 15.13
C ARG A 345 23.82 3.59 13.98
N GLN A 346 23.07 2.94 13.09
CA GLN A 346 22.27 3.70 12.13
C GLN A 346 20.99 4.18 12.81
N PRO A 347 20.44 5.34 12.40
CA PRO A 347 19.20 5.85 12.96
C PRO A 347 18.06 4.86 12.73
N SER A 348 17.23 4.69 13.76
CA SER A 348 15.96 3.98 13.68
C SER A 348 15.04 4.63 12.64
N VAL A 349 14.00 3.91 12.20
CA VAL A 349 13.00 4.48 11.28
C VAL A 349 12.33 5.73 11.88
N LEU A 350 12.06 5.73 13.19
CA LEU A 350 11.56 6.92 13.90
C LEU A 350 12.53 8.10 13.81
N GLN A 351 13.83 7.89 14.06
CA GLN A 351 14.84 8.95 13.92
C GLN A 351 14.93 9.47 12.48
N LYS A 352 14.89 8.58 11.48
CA LYS A 352 14.86 9.00 10.07
C LYS A 352 13.66 9.86 9.72
N LEU A 353 12.48 9.58 10.29
CA LEU A 353 11.29 10.43 10.13
C LEU A 353 11.48 11.80 10.78
N CYS A 354 12.12 11.86 11.95
CA CYS A 354 12.44 13.13 12.62
C CYS A 354 13.51 13.95 11.88
N GLN A 355 14.34 13.30 11.07
CA GLN A 355 15.43 13.91 10.30
C GLN A 355 15.04 14.34 8.89
N LEU A 356 13.75 14.26 8.53
CA LEU A 356 13.25 14.74 7.24
C LEU A 356 13.51 16.26 7.06
N PRO A 357 13.51 16.77 5.81
CA PRO A 357 13.71 18.19 5.56
C PRO A 357 12.74 19.09 6.35
N PHE A 358 13.21 20.26 6.80
CA PHE A 358 12.44 21.20 7.65
C PHE A 358 11.04 21.55 7.11
N GLN A 359 10.82 21.44 5.80
CA GLN A 359 9.52 21.66 5.17
C GLN A 359 8.43 20.72 5.73
N TYR A 360 8.78 19.49 6.13
CA TYR A 360 7.86 18.54 6.76
C TYR A 360 7.43 18.92 8.18
N PHE A 361 8.10 19.91 8.80
CA PHE A 361 7.80 20.41 10.13
C PHE A 361 7.21 21.83 10.13
N SER A 362 7.15 22.49 8.96
CA SER A 362 6.74 23.89 8.83
C SER A 362 5.65 24.13 7.80
N HIS A 363 5.62 23.35 6.71
CA HIS A 363 4.65 23.56 5.65
C HIS A 363 3.31 22.85 5.98
N PRO A 364 2.17 23.55 6.01
CA PRO A 364 0.89 22.98 6.46
C PRO A 364 0.48 21.68 5.74
N ARG A 365 0.78 21.56 4.45
CA ARG A 365 0.47 20.35 3.67
C ARG A 365 1.33 19.16 4.08
N LEU A 366 2.63 19.36 4.29
CA LEU A 366 3.57 18.28 4.63
C LEU A 366 3.47 17.87 6.10
N ILE A 367 3.14 18.81 7.00
CA ILE A 367 2.80 18.53 8.39
C ILE A 367 1.64 17.52 8.48
N ARG A 368 0.59 17.70 7.65
CA ARG A 368 -0.55 16.77 7.58
C ARG A 368 -0.19 15.37 7.08
N VAL A 369 0.97 15.20 6.44
CA VAL A 369 1.50 13.89 6.06
C VAL A 369 2.31 13.28 7.22
N LEU A 370 3.26 14.03 7.77
CA LEU A 370 4.23 13.53 8.76
C LEU A 370 3.64 13.36 10.17
N PHE A 371 2.95 14.37 10.69
CA PHE A 371 2.59 14.42 12.11
C PHE A 371 1.66 13.30 12.54
N PRO A 372 0.64 12.88 11.76
CA PRO A 372 -0.18 11.72 12.12
C PRO A 372 0.63 10.44 12.30
N SER A 373 1.68 10.23 11.49
CA SER A 373 2.56 9.08 11.61
C SER A 373 3.47 9.16 12.84
N LEU A 374 3.99 10.34 13.18
CA LEU A 374 4.76 10.54 14.41
C LEU A 374 3.89 10.35 15.66
N ILE A 375 2.65 10.86 15.65
CA ILE A 375 1.66 10.65 16.71
C ILE A 375 1.41 9.15 16.88
N SER A 376 1.11 8.44 15.79
CA SER A 376 0.85 6.99 15.80
C SER A 376 2.02 6.17 16.31
N THR A 377 3.25 6.59 15.99
CA THR A 377 4.48 5.90 16.38
C THR A 377 4.85 6.14 17.85
N CYS A 378 4.50 7.30 18.42
CA CYS A 378 4.95 7.71 19.74
C CYS A 378 3.86 7.69 20.83
N TYR A 379 2.59 7.78 20.47
CA TYR A 379 1.50 7.82 21.44
C TYR A 379 1.44 6.51 22.25
N ASN A 380 1.33 6.65 23.57
CA ASN A 380 1.35 5.55 24.55
C ASN A 380 2.66 4.73 24.56
N ASN A 381 3.75 5.25 23.98
CA ASN A 381 5.08 4.65 24.04
C ASN A 381 6.10 5.67 24.57
N SER A 382 6.44 5.56 25.85
CA SER A 382 7.36 6.49 26.53
C SER A 382 8.77 6.47 25.92
N HIS A 383 9.20 5.34 25.39
CA HIS A 383 10.52 5.20 24.78
C HIS A 383 10.61 5.97 23.45
N ASN A 384 9.63 5.76 22.57
CA ASN A 384 9.55 6.49 21.31
C ASN A 384 9.36 7.99 21.55
N LYS A 385 8.59 8.38 22.59
CA LYS A 385 8.48 9.78 23.01
C LYS A 385 9.83 10.40 23.39
N VAL A 386 10.68 9.70 24.13
CA VAL A 386 12.02 10.22 24.52
C VAL A 386 12.87 10.48 23.27
N ILE A 387 12.86 9.56 22.30
CA ILE A 387 13.60 9.73 21.04
C ILE A 387 13.05 10.91 20.25
N LEU A 388 11.72 11.02 20.15
CA LEU A 388 11.07 12.15 19.50
C LEU A 388 11.50 13.48 20.14
N GLN A 389 11.58 13.55 21.48
CA GLN A 389 12.01 14.75 22.21
C GLN A 389 13.47 15.14 21.99
N GLN A 390 14.34 14.16 21.68
CA GLN A 390 15.74 14.43 21.34
C GLN A 390 15.87 15.11 19.98
N GLU A 391 14.97 14.81 19.04
CA GLU A 391 15.02 15.33 17.67
C GLU A 391 14.11 16.56 17.45
N MET A 392 12.97 16.65 18.15
CA MET A 392 12.01 17.75 18.00
C MET A 392 11.11 17.98 19.23
N SER A 393 10.49 19.16 19.33
CA SER A 393 9.55 19.47 20.42
C SER A 393 8.21 18.73 20.26
N CYS A 394 7.83 17.93 21.27
CA CYS A 394 6.51 17.27 21.35
C CYS A 394 5.34 18.26 21.34
N VAL A 395 5.56 19.52 21.72
CA VAL A 395 4.52 20.55 21.71
C VAL A 395 3.97 20.76 20.29
N LEU A 396 4.80 20.58 19.25
CA LEU A 396 4.35 20.70 17.86
C LEU A 396 3.25 19.68 17.52
N LEU A 397 3.37 18.44 18.01
CA LEU A 397 2.33 17.42 17.82
C LEU A 397 1.07 17.74 18.63
N ALA A 398 1.22 18.24 19.86
CA ALA A 398 0.10 18.62 20.70
C ALA A 398 -0.72 19.78 20.10
N THR A 399 -0.03 20.83 19.61
CA THR A 399 -0.67 21.96 18.91
C THR A 399 -1.38 21.49 17.64
N PHE A 400 -0.74 20.60 16.86
CA PHE A 400 -1.37 20.06 15.65
C PHE A 400 -2.66 19.28 15.95
N ILE A 401 -2.69 18.45 17.01
CA ILE A 401 -3.90 17.74 17.44
C ILE A 401 -4.98 18.76 17.85
N GLN A 402 -4.59 19.80 18.60
CA GLN A 402 -5.50 20.86 19.02
C GLN A 402 -6.11 21.60 17.82
N ASP A 403 -5.30 21.94 16.82
CA ASP A 403 -5.75 22.60 15.58
C ASP A 403 -6.67 21.71 14.74
N CYS A 404 -6.42 20.39 14.69
CA CYS A 404 -7.35 19.46 14.04
C CYS A 404 -8.70 19.41 14.78
N ALA A 405 -8.68 19.36 16.11
CA ALA A 405 -9.88 19.31 16.94
C ALA A 405 -10.74 20.58 16.86
N THR A 406 -10.14 21.75 16.67
CA THR A 406 -10.88 23.02 16.48
C THR A 406 -11.53 23.09 15.09
N ASN A 407 -10.78 22.74 14.04
CA ASN A 407 -11.26 22.77 12.65
C ASN A 407 -12.44 21.81 12.39
N GLU A 408 -12.49 20.65 13.07
CA GLU A 408 -13.64 19.73 12.96
C GLU A 408 -14.92 20.31 13.58
N LYS A 409 -14.82 20.99 14.73
CA LYS A 409 -15.98 21.61 15.42
C LYS A 409 -16.66 22.69 14.59
N ASP A 410 -15.88 23.41 13.77
CA ASP A 410 -16.40 24.41 12.83
C ASP A 410 -17.05 23.78 11.58
N SER A 411 -16.64 22.56 11.24
CA SER A 411 -17.11 21.81 10.06
C SER A 411 -18.42 21.05 10.32
N ASP A 412 -18.61 20.50 11.53
CA ASP A 412 -19.86 19.85 11.95
C ASP A 412 -21.08 20.79 11.91
N ASN A 413 -20.86 22.11 12.03
CA ASN A 413 -21.91 23.11 11.88
C ASN A 413 -22.34 23.36 10.42
N LYS A 414 -21.60 22.84 9.42
CA LYS A 414 -21.88 23.05 7.98
C LYS A 414 -22.29 21.77 7.23
N ILE A 415 -22.08 20.57 7.77
CA ILE A 415 -22.20 19.31 7.01
C ILE A 415 -23.45 18.53 7.44
N LYS A 416 -24.62 18.92 6.91
CA LYS A 416 -25.83 18.05 6.88
C LYS A 416 -26.16 17.49 5.50
N HIS A 417 -25.40 17.86 4.47
CA HIS A 417 -25.57 17.34 3.12
C HIS A 417 -24.20 17.16 2.50
N THR A 418 -23.78 15.92 2.27
CA THR A 418 -23.07 15.37 1.08
C THR A 418 -22.31 14.12 1.51
N VAL A 419 -22.96 12.96 1.39
CA VAL A 419 -22.31 11.64 1.54
C VAL A 419 -21.61 11.33 0.22
N SER A 420 -20.39 11.85 0.03
CA SER A 420 -19.45 11.47 -1.06
C SER A 420 -18.08 12.15 -0.84
N GLN A 421 -17.52 12.08 0.37
CA GLN A 421 -16.17 12.60 0.61
C GLN A 421 -15.14 11.52 0.29
N GLN A 422 -14.35 11.79 -0.74
CA GLN A 422 -13.07 11.15 -1.01
C GLN A 422 -12.25 11.09 0.29
N LEU A 423 -11.78 9.90 0.69
CA LEU A 423 -10.89 9.78 1.84
C LEU A 423 -9.63 10.59 1.61
N ASP A 424 -9.48 11.66 2.39
CA ASP A 424 -8.23 12.39 2.47
C ASP A 424 -7.30 11.66 3.44
N TYR A 425 -6.30 10.98 2.89
CA TYR A 425 -5.24 10.26 3.63
C TYR A 425 -4.42 11.17 4.55
N CYS A 426 -4.50 12.49 4.37
CA CYS A 426 -3.82 13.50 5.17
C CYS A 426 -4.71 14.05 6.31
N GLU A 427 -5.94 13.55 6.48
CA GLU A 427 -6.76 13.85 7.66
C GLU A 427 -6.31 13.03 8.86
N LEU A 428 -6.14 13.69 10.01
CA LEU A 428 -5.75 13.03 11.25
C LEU A 428 -6.75 11.93 11.64
N SER A 429 -8.05 12.13 11.40
CA SER A 429 -9.08 11.16 11.80
C SER A 429 -9.09 9.87 10.98
N ASN A 430 -8.44 9.87 9.83
CA ASN A 430 -8.19 8.67 9.02
C ASN A 430 -6.85 8.01 9.37
N ARG A 431 -6.06 8.59 10.28
CA ARG A 431 -4.69 8.16 10.60
C ARG A 431 -4.47 7.92 12.08
N PHE A 432 -5.32 8.47 12.95
CA PHE A 432 -5.33 8.30 14.39
C PHE A 432 -6.77 8.43 14.96
N PRO A 433 -7.22 7.55 15.85
CA PRO A 433 -8.63 7.52 16.29
C PRO A 433 -9.06 8.80 17.01
N ARG A 434 -10.22 9.34 16.62
CA ARG A 434 -10.77 10.61 17.16
C ARG A 434 -10.99 10.58 18.67
N ASP A 435 -11.44 9.45 19.20
CA ASP A 435 -11.70 9.23 20.63
C ASP A 435 -10.43 9.35 21.48
N GLN A 436 -9.24 9.31 20.87
CA GLN A 436 -7.96 9.36 21.57
C GLN A 436 -7.26 10.72 21.46
N TRP A 437 -7.83 11.70 20.75
CA TRP A 437 -7.17 12.99 20.50
C TRP A 437 -6.87 13.75 21.79
N ASP A 438 -7.81 13.83 22.72
CA ASP A 438 -7.61 14.52 24.01
C ASP A 438 -6.52 13.83 24.86
N SER A 439 -6.51 12.50 24.87
CA SER A 439 -5.50 11.74 25.61
C SER A 439 -4.11 11.88 24.99
N ALA A 440 -4.03 11.87 23.65
CA ALA A 440 -2.79 12.11 22.91
C ALA A 440 -2.26 13.53 23.14
N LEU A 441 -3.13 14.53 23.10
CA LEU A 441 -2.80 15.92 23.39
C LEU A 441 -2.16 16.05 24.78
N GLN A 442 -2.77 15.45 25.82
CA GLN A 442 -2.21 15.44 27.17
C GLN A 442 -0.87 14.70 27.24
N PHE A 443 -0.76 13.56 26.54
CA PHE A 443 0.47 12.78 26.49
C PHE A 443 1.65 13.59 25.93
N PHE A 444 1.44 14.36 24.86
CA PHE A 444 2.51 15.18 24.26
C PHE A 444 2.76 16.51 24.98
N PHE A 445 1.77 17.08 25.67
CA PHE A 445 1.97 18.28 26.51
C PHE A 445 2.73 18.02 27.80
N LYS A 446 2.56 16.85 28.42
CA LYS A 446 3.27 16.50 29.66
C LYS A 446 4.79 16.53 29.40
N LYS A 447 5.48 17.49 30.02
CA LYS A 447 6.93 17.40 30.23
C LYS A 447 7.18 16.14 31.07
N GLN A 448 8.12 15.30 30.64
CA GLN A 448 8.53 14.17 31.47
C GLN A 448 9.12 14.74 32.76
N GLU A 449 8.64 14.24 33.91
CA GLU A 449 9.39 14.37 35.16
C GLU A 449 10.63 13.50 35.01
N GLU A 450 11.80 14.10 35.29
CA GLU A 450 13.15 13.55 35.07
C GLU A 450 13.41 12.24 35.83
#